data_AF-A0A4Z0PDQ5-F1
#
_entry.id   AF-A0A4Z0PDQ5-F1
#
_cell.length_a   1.000
_cell.length_b   1.000
_cell.length_c   1.000
_cell.angle_alpha   90.00
_cell.angle_beta   90.00
_cell.angle_gamma   90.00
#
_symmetry.space_group_name_H-M   'P 1'
#
loop_
_entity.id
_entity.type
_entity.pdbx_description
1 polymer ?
#
loop_
_entity_poly.entity_id
_entity_poly.type
_entity_poly.pdbx_seq_one_letter_code
_entity_poly.pdbx_strand_id
1 'polypeptide(L)' 'MQFNLGDIVVLDDEPCVVVGLSGQLLGDEEVPEEHIAVWFGGNNPKRWDSGYEQVKGRIEVWTIPAAYFNLGPTPIVSH' A
#
# COMPACT_ATOMS: atom_id res chain seq x y z
N MET A 1 -15.68 -8.06 -3.74
CA MET A 1 -14.87 -7.13 -4.55
C MET A 1 -13.51 -7.78 -4.73
N GLN A 2 -12.91 -7.74 -5.94
CA GLN A 2 -11.59 -8.34 -6.19
C GLN A 2 -10.56 -7.22 -6.33
N PHE A 3 -9.47 -7.31 -5.59
CA PHE A 3 -8.34 -6.38 -5.63
C PHE A 3 -7.18 -6.96 -6.42
N ASN A 4 -6.43 -6.10 -7.10
CA ASN A 4 -5.20 -6.40 -7.80
C ASN A 4 -4.02 -5.63 -7.20
N LEU A 5 -2.81 -6.15 -7.39
CA LEU A 5 -1.60 -5.40 -7.07
C LEU A 5 -1.54 -4.10 -7.86
N GLY A 6 -1.21 -3.01 -7.18
CA GLY A 6 -1.16 -1.67 -7.76
C GLY A 6 -2.51 -0.95 -7.81
N ASP A 7 -3.61 -1.60 -7.42
CA ASP A 7 -4.88 -0.90 -7.25
C ASP A 7 -4.71 0.21 -6.21
N ILE A 8 -5.29 1.38 -6.51
CA ILE A 8 -5.45 2.44 -5.51
C ILE A 8 -6.69 2.11 -4.71
N VAL A 9 -6.57 2.10 -3.40
CA VAL A 9 -7.67 1.88 -2.46
C VAL A 9 -7.71 3.00 -1.43
N VAL A 10 -8.86 3.19 -0.80
CA VAL A 10 -9.07 4.25 0.18
C VAL A 10 -9.53 3.64 1.50
N LEU A 11 -8.86 4.04 2.58
CA LEU A 11 -9.20 3.73 3.97
C LEU A 11 -9.32 5.04 4.72
N ASP A 12 -10.47 5.32 5.34
CA ASP A 12 -10.72 6.54 6.12
C ASP A 12 -10.29 7.83 5.39
N ASP A 13 -10.69 7.97 4.12
CA ASP A 13 -10.35 9.08 3.21
C ASP A 13 -8.85 9.21 2.85
N GLU A 14 -8.02 8.25 3.25
CA GLU A 14 -6.60 8.21 2.93
C GLU A 14 -6.30 7.21 1.79
N PRO A 15 -5.71 7.68 0.67
CA PRO A 15 -5.36 6.80 -0.44
C PRO A 15 -4.12 5.96 -0.11
N CYS A 16 -4.19 4.69 -0.46
CA CYS A 16 -3.09 3.74 -0.34
C CYS A 16 -3.05 2.82 -1.58
N VAL A 17 -1.94 2.11 -1.73
CA VAL A 17 -1.69 1.23 -2.89
C VAL A 17 -1.65 -0.20 -2.41
N VAL A 18 -2.35 -1.10 -3.10
CA VAL A 18 -2.26 -2.54 -2.83
C VAL A 18 -0.89 -3.07 -3.25
N VAL A 19 -0.12 -3.57 -2.28
CA VAL A 19 1.25 -4.11 -2.49
C VAL A 19 1.36 -5.60 -2.20
N GLY A 20 0.31 -6.22 -1.64
CA GLY A 20 0.22 -7.67 -1.46
C GLY A 20 -1.23 -8.14 -1.36
N LEU A 21 -1.46 -9.38 -1.76
CA LEU A 21 -2.76 -10.04 -1.73
C LEU A 21 -2.73 -11.21 -0.74
N SER A 22 -3.92 -11.63 -0.27
CA SER A 22 -4.14 -12.82 0.57
C SER A 22 -3.27 -14.01 0.13
N GLY A 23 -2.51 -14.58 1.07
CA GLY A 23 -1.62 -15.72 0.87
C GLY A 23 -0.27 -15.41 0.21
N GLN A 24 0.02 -14.13 -0.11
CA GLN A 24 1.33 -13.74 -0.62
C GLN A 24 2.32 -13.47 0.52
N LEU A 25 3.58 -13.86 0.30
CA LEU A 25 4.69 -13.53 1.19
C LEU A 25 5.26 -12.15 0.85
N LEU A 26 5.34 -11.28 1.86
CA LEU A 26 5.98 -9.97 1.82
C LEU A 26 7.17 -9.97 2.78
N GLY A 27 8.36 -10.31 2.26
CA GLY A 27 9.52 -10.56 3.11
C GLY A 27 9.35 -11.88 3.86
N ASP A 28 9.35 -11.81 5.20
CA ASP A 28 9.20 -12.98 6.09
C ASP A 28 7.77 -13.15 6.63
N GLU A 29 6.83 -12.29 6.23
CA GLU A 29 5.43 -12.31 6.68
C GLU A 29 4.47 -12.65 5.53
N GLU A 30 3.42 -13.43 5.81
CA GLU A 30 2.36 -13.76 4.86
C GLU A 30 1.15 -12.86 5.07
N VAL A 31 0.54 -12.38 3.98
CA VAL A 31 -0.74 -11.67 4.04
C VAL A 31 -1.84 -12.65 4.44
N PRO A 32 -2.54 -12.47 5.58
CA PRO A 32 -3.60 -13.37 6.02
C PRO A 32 -4.73 -13.50 5.01
N GLU A 33 -5.51 -14.57 5.16
CA GLU A 33 -6.73 -14.75 4.40
C GLU A 33 -7.69 -13.58 4.57
N GLU A 34 -8.37 -13.20 3.49
CA GLU A 34 -9.31 -12.07 3.42
C GLU A 34 -8.67 -10.68 3.65
N HIS A 35 -7.35 -10.61 3.84
CA HIS A 35 -6.61 -9.35 3.96
C HIS A 35 -5.93 -8.97 2.64
N ILE A 36 -5.62 -7.69 2.54
CA ILE A 36 -4.68 -7.15 1.55
C ILE A 36 -3.60 -6.37 2.31
N ALA A 37 -2.40 -6.36 1.75
CA ALA A 37 -1.33 -5.52 2.23
C ALA A 37 -1.31 -4.22 1.42
N VAL A 38 -1.31 -3.09 2.13
CA VAL A 38 -1.34 -1.76 1.53
C VAL A 38 -0.15 -0.93 1.97
N TRP A 39 0.34 -0.11 1.05
CA TRP A 39 1.32 0.93 1.34
C TRP A 39 0.63 2.29 1.37
N PHE A 40 0.82 3.02 2.46
CA PHE A 40 0.34 4.39 2.59
C PHE A 40 1.35 5.34 1.95
N GLY A 41 0.90 6.03 0.89
CA GLY A 41 1.67 7.11 0.30
C GLY A 41 1.60 8.33 1.21
N GLY A 42 2.54 8.46 2.15
CA GLY A 42 2.59 9.65 3.00
C GLY A 42 2.63 10.93 2.16
N ASN A 43 2.01 12.01 2.64
CA ASN A 43 1.92 13.32 1.96
C ASN A 43 3.26 13.97 1.59
N ASN A 44 4.39 13.34 1.93
CA ASN A 44 5.74 13.83 1.63
C ASN A 44 6.70 12.66 1.38
N PRO A 45 6.51 11.85 0.31
CA PRO A 45 7.39 10.73 0.02
C PRO A 45 8.69 11.31 -0.54
N LYS A 46 9.63 11.66 0.34
CA LYS A 46 10.95 12.12 -0.07
C LYS A 46 11.69 10.94 -0.69
N ARG A 47 12.06 11.11 -1.96
CA ARG A 47 12.85 10.17 -2.75
C ARG A 47 14.17 9.88 -2.02
N TRP A 48 14.47 8.58 -1.88
CA TRP A 48 15.58 7.99 -1.11
C TRP A 48 16.98 8.48 -1.51
N ASP A 49 17.12 9.06 -2.70
CA ASP A 49 18.39 9.50 -3.30
C ASP A 49 18.87 10.90 -2.85
N SER A 50 18.12 11.61 -2.00
CA SER A 50 18.39 13.02 -1.64
C SER A 50 19.18 13.28 -0.35
N GLY A 51 19.94 12.31 0.16
CA GLY A 51 20.97 12.56 1.17
C GLY A 51 20.47 13.05 2.54
N TYR A 52 19.20 12.80 2.88
CA TYR A 52 18.69 13.07 4.22
C TYR A 52 19.25 12.05 5.22
N GLU A 53 19.79 12.57 6.32
CA GLU A 53 20.18 11.76 7.47
C GLU A 53 19.03 10.85 7.91
N GLN A 54 19.42 9.61 8.20
CA GLN A 54 18.59 8.44 8.46
C GLN A 54 17.55 8.68 9.57
N VAL A 55 16.38 9.22 9.23
CA VAL A 55 15.18 8.78 9.93
C VAL A 55 14.90 7.41 9.35
N LYS A 56 15.00 6.35 10.18
CA LYS A 56 14.65 4.95 9.85
C LYS A 56 13.16 4.82 9.51
N GLY A 57 12.68 5.53 8.50
CA GLY A 57 11.32 5.48 8.00
C GLY A 57 11.14 4.17 7.26
N ARG A 58 10.75 3.12 7.99
CA ARG A 58 10.21 1.91 7.38
C ARG A 58 9.05 2.35 6.49
N ILE A 59 9.07 1.90 5.24
CA ILE A 59 7.87 1.84 4.41
C ILE A 59 6.85 1.08 5.24
N GLU A 60 5.82 1.77 5.74
CA GLU A 60 4.81 1.14 6.58
C GLU A 60 3.82 0.44 5.66
N VAL A 61 4.04 -0.87 5.48
CA VAL A 61 3.08 -1.77 4.84
C VAL A 61 2.20 -2.32 5.95
N TRP A 62 0.89 -2.19 5.77
CA TRP A 62 -0.08 -2.69 6.74
C TRP A 62 -0.92 -3.75 6.07
N THR A 63 -1.26 -4.79 6.84
CA THR A 63 -2.13 -5.86 6.36
C THR A 63 -3.49 -5.76 7.03
N ILE A 64 -4.51 -5.41 6.25
CA ILE A 64 -5.84 -5.02 6.74
C ILE A 64 -6.91 -5.84 6.00
N PRO A 65 -8.02 -6.22 6.65
CA PRO A 65 -9.09 -6.96 5.97
C PRO A 65 -9.61 -6.16 4.78
N ALA A 66 -9.77 -6.84 3.64
CA ALA A 66 -10.15 -6.25 2.37
C ALA A 66 -11.51 -5.51 2.44
N ALA A 67 -12.37 -5.90 3.39
CA ALA A 67 -13.69 -5.31 3.62
C ALA A 67 -13.66 -3.85 4.12
N TYR A 68 -12.53 -3.36 4.64
CA TYR A 68 -12.39 -1.98 5.11
C TYR A 68 -12.08 -0.98 4.00
N PHE A 69 -11.72 -1.47 2.80
CA PHE A 69 -11.29 -0.62 1.71
C PHE A 69 -12.39 -0.40 0.68
N ASN A 70 -12.42 0.83 0.16
CA ASN A 70 -13.11 1.14 -1.09
C ASN A 70 -12.08 1.22 -2.23
N LEU A 71 -12.50 0.84 -3.45
CA LEU A 71 -11.69 1.08 -4.65
C LEU A 71 -11.53 2.59 -4.85
N GLY A 72 -10.28 3.01 -4.98
CA GLY A 72 -9.90 4.37 -5.32
C GLY A 72 -9.96 4.63 -6.82
N PRO A 73 -9.55 5.84 -7.26
CA PRO A 73 -9.53 6.20 -8.66
C PRO A 73 -8.52 5.34 -9.42
N THR A 74 -8.87 4.93 -10.64
CA THR A 74 -7.93 4.26 -11.55
C THR A 74 -6.82 5.27 -11.93
N PRO A 75 -5.55 4.95 -11.67
CA PRO A 75 -4.45 5.85 -12.01
C PRO A 75 -4.33 5.99 -13.53
N ILE A 76 -4.20 7.23 -13.99
CA ILE A 76 -3.94 7.54 -15.40
C ILE A 76 -2.45 7.79 -15.54
N VAL A 77 -1.74 6.88 -16.23
CA VAL A 77 -0.33 7.06 -16.55
C VAL A 77 -0.22 7.84 -17.85
N SER A 78 0.31 9.07 -17.78
CA SER A 78 0.65 9.88 -18.95
C SER A 78 2.16 10.09 -19.00
N HIS A 79 2.75 9.90 -20.18
CA HIS A 79 4.18 10.11 -20.45
C HIS A 79 4.45 11.51 -21.01
#